data_AF-A0A8B7NTJ6-F1
#
_entry.id   AF-A0A8B7NTJ6-F1
#
_cell.length_a   1.000
_cell.length_b   1.000
_cell.length_c   1.000
_cell.angle_alpha   90.00
_cell.angle_beta   90.00
_cell.angle_gamma   90.00
#
_symmetry.space_group_name_H-M   'P 1'
#
loop_
_entity.id
_entity.type
_entity.pdbx_description
1 polymer ?
#
loop_
_entity_poly.entity_id
_entity_poly.type
_entity_poly.pdbx_seq_one_letter_code
_entity_poly.pdbx_strand_id
1 'polypeptide(L)'
;MMGLFFGAAMGLICWVLPSKRKQGPSLRLSAMLLTAGLFIFFGSRKIEFFGGGALAVLTMGFVAAEGFRRQGWGDGDNPVGQHLIFVWGYFQPMLDGLIGAEMQLREMDLHTVGLGLAMLCISLTCRLVTTFYMTLGTGFNIKERIFVAIALIPKATVQITIGAMALEHAIRIGADEQEIALANQIRTISWVTILFAANIGAIVTTLSASKLLQSSCPPSHLNNV
;
A
#
# COMPACT_ATOMS: atom_id res chain seq x y z
N MET A 1 -9.29 -12.53 11.51
CA MET A 1 -9.66 -12.20 12.91
C MET A 1 -8.50 -12.40 13.87
N MET A 2 -7.90 -13.60 13.95
CA MET A 2 -6.77 -13.89 14.86
C MET A 2 -5.55 -12.96 14.70
N GLY A 3 -5.15 -12.64 13.46
CA GLY A 3 -4.02 -11.71 13.22
C GLY A 3 -4.25 -10.29 13.72
N LEU A 4 -5.51 -9.83 13.76
CA LEU A 4 -5.87 -8.51 14.31
C LEU A 4 -5.73 -8.50 15.83
N PHE A 5 -6.20 -9.55 16.51
CA PHE A 5 -6.06 -9.71 17.95
C PHE A 5 -4.59 -9.86 18.37
N PHE A 6 -3.81 -10.66 17.64
CA PHE A 6 -2.40 -10.89 17.94
C PHE A 6 -1.55 -9.64 17.68
N GLY A 7 -1.80 -8.93 16.57
CA GLY A 7 -1.16 -7.64 16.26
C GLY A 7 -1.54 -6.53 17.24
N ALA A 8 -2.79 -6.47 17.68
CA ALA A 8 -3.24 -5.54 18.72
C ALA A 8 -2.60 -5.86 20.09
N ALA A 9 -2.52 -7.13 20.49
CA ALA A 9 -1.89 -7.55 21.74
C ALA A 9 -0.39 -7.27 21.77
N MET A 10 0.35 -7.58 20.69
CA MET A 10 1.78 -7.24 20.58
C MET A 10 2.01 -5.74 20.42
N GLY A 11 1.13 -5.02 19.72
CA GLY A 11 1.16 -3.56 19.65
C GLY A 11 0.97 -2.92 21.03
N LEU A 12 0.11 -3.47 21.87
CA LEU A 12 -0.10 -3.04 23.26
C LEU A 12 1.11 -3.35 24.16
N ILE A 13 1.78 -4.49 23.95
CA ILE A 13 3.05 -4.83 24.63
C ILE A 13 4.16 -3.85 24.22
N CYS A 14 4.23 -3.47 22.95
CA CYS A 14 5.15 -2.43 22.46
C CYS A 14 4.82 -1.05 23.05
N TRP A 15 3.55 -0.80 23.38
CA TRP A 15 3.07 0.41 24.06
C TRP A 15 3.40 0.47 25.55
N VAL A 16 3.66 -0.67 26.20
CA VAL A 16 4.06 -0.74 27.63
C VAL A 16 5.58 -0.56 27.82
N LEU A 17 6.40 -0.80 26.78
CA LEU A 17 7.86 -0.63 26.85
C LEU A 17 8.46 0.79 26.70
N PRO A 18 7.77 1.87 26.27
CA PRO A 18 8.38 3.19 26.19
C PRO A 18 8.35 3.84 27.57
N SER A 19 9.29 3.44 28.43
CA SER A 19 9.58 4.17 29.66
C SER A 19 10.20 5.53 29.32
N LYS A 20 9.51 6.62 29.70
CA LYS A 20 9.80 8.04 29.42
C LYS A 20 11.19 8.58 29.83
N ARG A 21 12.20 7.75 30.17
CA ARG A 21 13.32 8.21 31.01
C ARG A 21 14.75 8.10 30.47
N LYS A 22 15.03 7.66 29.24
CA LYS A 22 16.43 7.68 28.74
C LYS A 22 16.60 8.24 27.33
N GLN A 23 17.44 9.27 27.25
CA GLN A 23 17.98 9.92 26.06
C GLN A 23 18.87 8.94 25.26
N GLY A 24 18.20 8.08 24.50
CA GLY A 24 18.71 7.24 23.42
C GLY A 24 17.65 6.22 22.91
N PRO A 25 16.32 6.46 23.02
CA PRO A 25 15.35 5.37 22.93
C PRO A 25 14.79 5.14 21.52
N SER A 26 14.97 6.07 20.58
CA SER A 26 14.32 6.02 19.26
C SER A 26 14.83 4.91 18.36
N LEU A 27 16.16 4.73 18.28
CA LEU A 27 16.78 3.68 17.46
C LEU A 27 16.54 2.29 18.05
N ARG A 28 16.56 2.15 19.38
CA ARG A 28 16.28 0.87 20.03
C ARG A 28 14.81 0.48 19.88
N LEU A 29 13.91 1.46 19.98
CA LEU A 29 12.48 1.26 19.79
C LEU A 29 12.14 0.93 18.33
N SER A 30 12.76 1.62 17.36
CA SER A 30 12.59 1.27 15.94
C SER A 30 13.16 -0.12 15.62
N ALA A 31 14.32 -0.48 16.18
CA ALA A 31 14.89 -1.82 16.04
C ALA A 31 14.00 -2.91 16.69
N MET A 32 13.40 -2.64 17.85
CA MET A 32 12.46 -3.55 18.50
C MET A 32 11.17 -3.71 17.68
N LEU A 33 10.62 -2.61 17.13
CA LEU A 33 9.45 -2.65 16.25
C LEU A 33 9.73 -3.47 14.98
N LEU A 34 10.89 -3.25 14.35
CA LEU A 34 11.30 -4.01 13.17
C LEU A 34 11.49 -5.49 13.50
N THR A 35 12.18 -5.80 14.59
CA THR A 35 12.43 -7.19 15.01
C THR A 35 11.14 -7.91 15.41
N ALA A 36 10.23 -7.24 16.13
CA ALA A 36 8.92 -7.78 16.47
C ALA A 36 8.05 -7.97 15.23
N GLY A 37 8.06 -7.04 14.27
CA GLY A 37 7.38 -7.18 12.99
C GLY A 37 7.88 -8.38 12.18
N LEU A 38 9.21 -8.54 12.08
CA LEU A 38 9.85 -9.71 11.46
C LEU A 38 9.46 -11.01 12.16
N PHE A 39 9.48 -11.02 13.50
CA PHE A 39 9.11 -12.19 14.28
C PHE A 39 7.65 -12.59 14.08
N ILE A 40 6.73 -11.62 14.05
CA ILE A 40 5.31 -11.85 13.74
C ILE A 40 5.15 -12.38 12.31
N PHE A 41 5.87 -11.80 11.35
CA PHE A 41 5.77 -12.19 9.94
C PHE A 41 6.27 -13.64 9.71
N PHE A 42 7.46 -13.98 10.22
CA PHE A 42 8.01 -15.34 10.14
C PHE A 42 7.24 -16.33 11.03
N GLY A 43 6.76 -15.90 12.19
CA GLY A 43 5.90 -16.70 13.07
C GLY A 43 4.60 -17.07 12.38
N SER A 44 3.94 -16.11 11.72
CA SER A 44 2.70 -16.37 10.98
C SER A 44 2.92 -17.30 9.77
N ARG A 45 4.11 -17.31 9.17
CA ARG A 45 4.46 -18.24 8.09
C ARG A 45 4.50 -19.70 8.54
N LYS A 46 4.88 -19.97 9.80
CA LYS A 46 4.88 -21.33 10.38
C LYS A 46 3.48 -21.86 10.72
N ILE A 47 2.49 -20.98 10.85
CA ILE A 47 1.11 -21.34 11.22
C ILE A 47 0.23 -21.47 9.95
N GLU A 48 0.82 -21.46 8.75
CA GLU A 48 0.14 -21.65 7.45
C GLU A 48 -1.06 -20.71 7.18
N PHE A 49 -1.15 -19.57 7.86
CA PHE A 49 -2.17 -18.56 7.57
C PHE A 49 -1.74 -17.66 6.41
N PHE A 50 -2.34 -17.87 5.24
CA PHE A 50 -2.17 -16.99 4.08
C PHE A 50 -2.62 -15.55 4.43
N GLY A 51 -1.72 -14.58 4.33
CA GLY A 51 -2.00 -13.15 4.52
C GLY A 51 -2.16 -12.66 5.97
N GLY A 52 -2.23 -13.55 6.96
CA GLY A 52 -2.42 -13.18 8.37
C GLY A 52 -1.27 -12.37 8.98
N GLY A 53 -0.03 -12.72 8.62
CA GLY A 53 1.17 -12.07 9.14
C GLY A 53 1.33 -10.61 8.69
N ALA A 54 1.04 -10.31 7.42
CA ALA A 54 1.10 -8.94 6.91
C ALA A 54 0.07 -8.03 7.62
N LEU A 55 -1.16 -8.53 7.82
CA LEU A 55 -2.20 -7.80 8.57
C LEU A 55 -1.82 -7.60 10.05
N ALA A 56 -1.17 -8.59 10.67
CA ALA A 56 -0.69 -8.47 12.05
C ALA A 56 0.42 -7.41 12.20
N VAL A 57 1.36 -7.34 11.24
CA VAL A 57 2.39 -6.29 11.22
C VAL A 57 1.79 -4.91 10.96
N LEU A 58 0.82 -4.80 10.05
CA LEU A 58 0.12 -3.53 9.77
C LEU A 58 -0.64 -3.01 10.99
N THR A 59 -1.38 -3.89 11.66
CA THR A 59 -2.13 -3.54 12.89
C THR A 59 -1.19 -3.16 14.02
N MET A 60 -0.08 -3.88 14.20
CA MET A 60 0.95 -3.52 15.16
C MET A 60 1.53 -2.12 14.87
N GLY A 61 1.86 -1.83 13.61
CA GLY A 61 2.37 -0.52 13.20
C GLY A 61 1.37 0.61 13.45
N PHE A 62 0.08 0.38 13.16
CA PHE A 62 -0.98 1.34 13.42
C PHE A 62 -1.17 1.62 14.92
N VAL A 63 -1.20 0.56 15.74
CA VAL A 63 -1.30 0.68 17.21
C VAL A 63 -0.08 1.38 17.79
N ALA A 64 1.12 1.09 17.29
CA ALA A 64 2.34 1.78 17.69
C ALA A 64 2.30 3.27 17.34
N ALA A 65 1.85 3.63 16.13
CA ALA A 65 1.70 5.01 15.68
C ALA A 65 0.70 5.80 16.55
N GLU A 66 -0.48 5.21 16.84
CA GLU A 66 -1.46 5.81 17.74
C GLU A 66 -0.93 5.93 19.17
N GLY A 67 -0.16 4.94 19.64
CA GLY A 67 0.53 4.97 20.92
C GLY A 67 1.50 6.14 21.05
N PHE A 68 2.26 6.45 19.98
CA PHE A 68 3.17 7.60 19.95
C PHE A 68 2.44 8.94 19.91
N ARG A 69 1.34 9.04 19.14
CA ARG A 69 0.48 10.24 19.11
C ARG A 69 -0.08 10.56 20.50
N ARG A 70 -0.57 9.55 21.23
CA ARG A 70 -1.09 9.71 22.60
C ARG A 70 -0.04 10.11 23.63
N GLN A 71 1.24 9.82 23.37
CA GLN A 71 2.35 10.18 24.27
C GLN A 71 2.87 11.60 24.04
N GLY A 72 2.27 12.37 23.13
CA GLY A 72 2.61 13.76 22.84
C GLY A 72 3.74 13.93 21.82
N TRP A 73 4.10 12.86 21.10
CA TRP A 73 5.04 12.96 19.99
C TRP A 73 4.24 13.46 18.78
N GLY A 74 4.47 14.71 18.37
CA GLY A 74 3.79 15.32 17.24
C GLY A 74 4.13 14.63 15.91
N ASP A 75 3.24 14.73 14.92
CA ASP A 75 3.35 14.02 13.63
C ASP A 75 4.67 14.29 12.87
N GLY A 76 5.38 15.39 13.17
CA GLY A 76 6.66 15.75 12.55
C GLY A 76 7.93 15.39 13.33
N ASP A 77 7.82 15.08 14.63
CA ASP A 77 8.98 14.94 15.53
C ASP A 77 9.10 13.52 16.11
N ASN A 78 8.58 12.53 15.38
CA ASN A 78 8.71 11.12 15.77
C ASN A 78 10.01 10.53 15.18
N PRO A 79 11.09 10.38 15.97
CA PRO A 79 12.34 9.80 15.48
C PRO A 79 12.19 8.33 15.04
N VAL A 80 11.21 7.58 15.55
CA VAL A 80 10.92 6.21 15.07
C VAL A 80 10.40 6.23 13.63
N GLY A 81 9.52 7.17 13.31
CA GLY A 81 8.97 7.36 11.97
C GLY A 81 10.06 7.76 10.97
N GLN A 82 10.95 8.68 11.34
CA GLN A 82 12.07 9.10 10.48
C GLN A 82 13.00 7.94 10.13
N HIS A 83 13.35 7.09 11.09
CA HIS A 83 14.16 5.90 10.82
C HIS A 83 13.44 4.92 9.87
N LEU A 84 12.13 4.71 10.05
CA LEU A 84 11.35 3.85 9.16
C LEU A 84 11.26 4.43 7.73
N ILE A 85 11.08 5.74 7.59
CA ILE A 85 11.05 6.43 6.29
C ILE A 85 12.41 6.33 5.60
N PHE A 86 13.51 6.51 6.34
CA PHE A 86 14.85 6.36 5.80
C PHE A 86 15.10 4.94 5.28
N VAL A 87 14.75 3.91 6.08
CA VAL A 87 14.82 2.51 5.66
C VAL A 87 13.94 2.28 4.43
N TRP A 88 12.68 2.74 4.47
CA TRP A 88 11.74 2.63 3.37
C TRP A 88 12.25 3.28 2.07
N GLY A 89 12.97 4.40 2.16
CA GLY A 89 13.58 5.07 1.00
C GLY A 89 14.54 4.19 0.20
N TYR A 90 15.19 3.20 0.83
CA TYR A 90 16.00 2.20 0.13
C TYR A 90 15.18 1.01 -0.36
N PHE A 91 14.23 0.54 0.45
CA PHE A 91 13.42 -0.63 0.11
C PHE A 91 12.43 -0.37 -1.02
N GLN A 92 11.84 0.83 -1.09
CA GLN A 92 10.85 1.18 -2.11
C GLN A 92 11.40 1.00 -3.55
N PRO A 93 12.51 1.65 -3.97
CA PRO A 93 13.04 1.46 -5.32
C PRO A 93 13.52 0.02 -5.58
N MET A 94 14.01 -0.68 -4.56
CA MET A 94 14.38 -2.10 -4.68
C MET A 94 13.16 -2.98 -4.95
N LEU A 95 12.04 -2.75 -4.25
CA LEU A 95 10.78 -3.46 -4.47
C LEU A 95 10.20 -3.18 -5.85
N ASP A 96 10.20 -1.90 -6.27
CA ASP A 96 9.72 -1.51 -7.60
C ASP A 96 10.57 -2.14 -8.71
N GLY A 97 11.89 -2.21 -8.52
CA GLY A 97 12.80 -2.91 -9.42
C GLY A 97 12.60 -4.43 -9.46
N LEU A 98 12.35 -5.06 -8.31
CA LEU A 98 12.06 -6.50 -8.22
C LEU A 98 10.72 -6.84 -8.87
N ILE A 99 9.70 -6.02 -8.63
CA ILE A 99 8.42 -6.10 -9.32
C ILE A 99 8.75 -6.01 -10.82
N GLY A 100 9.45 -4.97 -11.30
CA GLY A 100 9.82 -4.85 -12.72
C GLY A 100 10.56 -6.06 -13.31
N ALA A 101 11.40 -6.74 -12.53
CA ALA A 101 12.13 -7.94 -12.96
C ALA A 101 11.25 -9.19 -13.11
N GLU A 102 10.16 -9.29 -12.35
CA GLU A 102 9.14 -10.36 -12.47
C GLU A 102 8.26 -10.20 -13.72
N MET A 103 8.38 -9.09 -14.46
CA MET A 103 7.60 -8.85 -15.66
C MET A 103 8.06 -9.73 -16.83
N GLN A 104 7.35 -10.82 -17.10
CA GLN A 104 7.56 -11.64 -18.29
C GLN A 104 6.70 -11.15 -19.47
N LEU A 105 7.30 -10.32 -20.33
CA LEU A 105 6.68 -9.82 -21.57
C LEU A 105 6.55 -10.90 -22.66
N ARG A 106 7.24 -12.03 -22.51
CA ARG A 106 7.45 -13.02 -23.58
C ARG A 106 6.22 -13.90 -23.85
N GLU A 107 5.28 -13.97 -22.92
CA GLU A 107 4.02 -14.72 -23.04
C GLU A 107 2.82 -13.82 -23.40
N MET A 108 3.06 -12.56 -23.78
CA MET A 108 2.01 -11.59 -24.06
C MET A 108 1.34 -11.86 -25.41
N ASP A 109 0.25 -12.62 -25.38
CA ASP A 109 -0.70 -12.65 -26.49
C ASP A 109 -1.53 -11.35 -26.50
N LEU A 110 -1.76 -10.79 -27.70
CA LEU A 110 -2.46 -9.52 -27.88
C LEU A 110 -3.91 -9.60 -27.36
N HIS A 111 -4.50 -10.80 -27.42
CA HIS A 111 -5.82 -11.08 -26.85
C HIS A 111 -5.85 -10.91 -25.32
N THR A 112 -4.81 -11.37 -24.63
CA THR A 112 -4.68 -11.26 -23.16
C THR A 112 -4.50 -9.81 -22.73
N VAL A 113 -3.76 -9.02 -23.50
CA VAL A 113 -3.61 -7.56 -23.28
C VAL A 113 -4.95 -6.85 -23.46
N GLY A 114 -5.71 -7.20 -24.51
CA GLY A 114 -7.05 -6.67 -24.75
C GLY A 114 -8.03 -6.97 -23.61
N LEU A 115 -8.02 -8.21 -23.09
CA LEU A 115 -8.79 -8.60 -21.92
C LEU A 115 -8.41 -7.80 -20.67
N GLY A 116 -7.11 -7.58 -20.43
CA GLY A 116 -6.64 -6.77 -19.31
C GLY A 116 -7.09 -5.31 -19.39
N LEU A 117 -7.04 -4.71 -20.58
CA LEU A 117 -7.52 -3.34 -20.79
C LEU A 117 -9.05 -3.25 -20.61
N ALA A 118 -9.80 -4.23 -21.10
CA ALA A 118 -11.25 -4.30 -20.89
C ALA A 118 -11.60 -4.40 -19.39
N MET A 119 -10.91 -5.27 -18.64
CA MET A 119 -11.07 -5.38 -17.19
C MET A 119 -10.73 -4.06 -16.48
N LEU A 120 -9.66 -3.37 -16.89
CA LEU A 120 -9.30 -2.05 -16.35
C LEU A 120 -10.45 -1.05 -16.54
N CYS A 121 -11.01 -0.94 -17.75
CA CYS A 121 -12.12 -0.05 -18.05
C CYS A 121 -13.38 -0.36 -17.22
N ILE A 122 -13.73 -1.65 -17.09
CA ILE A 122 -14.88 -2.09 -16.28
C ILE A 122 -14.66 -1.74 -14.81
N SER A 123 -13.46 -2.04 -14.28
CA SER A 123 -13.12 -1.76 -12.88
C SER A 123 -13.15 -0.26 -12.57
N LEU A 124 -12.69 0.58 -13.51
CA LEU A 124 -12.71 2.03 -13.38
C LEU A 124 -14.15 2.56 -13.37
N THR A 125 -15.00 2.04 -14.26
CA THR A 125 -16.41 2.43 -14.34
C THR A 125 -17.15 2.05 -13.06
N CYS A 126 -16.97 0.83 -12.56
CA CYS A 126 -17.56 0.38 -11.30
C CYS A 126 -17.10 1.24 -10.11
N ARG A 127 -15.82 1.61 -10.05
CA ARG A 127 -15.30 2.52 -9.01
C ARG A 127 -15.89 3.92 -9.09
N LEU A 128 -16.06 4.47 -10.29
CA LEU A 128 -16.69 5.78 -10.48
C LEU A 128 -18.14 5.75 -9.97
N VAL A 129 -18.89 4.71 -10.32
CA VAL A 129 -20.27 4.53 -9.84
C VAL A 129 -20.31 4.40 -8.32
N THR A 130 -19.47 3.54 -7.73
CA THR A 130 -19.41 3.33 -6.28
C THR A 130 -19.04 4.62 -5.54
N THR A 131 -18.03 5.33 -6.03
CA THR A 131 -17.58 6.60 -5.44
C THR A 131 -18.68 7.65 -5.55
N PHE A 132 -19.40 7.69 -6.68
CA PHE A 132 -20.54 8.59 -6.88
C PHE A 132 -21.63 8.34 -5.85
N TYR A 133 -22.03 7.08 -5.65
CA TYR A 133 -23.00 6.70 -4.62
C TYR A 133 -22.53 7.07 -3.21
N MET A 134 -21.27 6.79 -2.89
CA MET A 134 -20.72 7.04 -1.56
C MET A 134 -20.56 8.54 -1.22
N THR A 135 -20.50 9.40 -2.24
CA THR A 135 -20.36 10.85 -2.08
C THR A 135 -21.67 11.63 -2.25
N LEU A 136 -22.82 10.96 -2.44
CA LEU A 136 -24.13 11.62 -2.52
C LEU A 136 -24.49 12.42 -1.26
N GLY A 137 -23.79 12.23 -0.13
CA GLY A 137 -24.02 12.97 1.13
C GLY A 137 -22.95 14.00 1.52
N THR A 138 -21.85 14.12 0.77
CA THR A 138 -20.63 14.81 1.27
C THR A 138 -20.39 16.20 0.70
N GLY A 139 -21.30 16.77 -0.11
CA GLY A 139 -21.15 18.13 -0.67
C GLY A 139 -19.99 18.32 -1.68
N PHE A 140 -19.16 17.30 -1.90
CA PHE A 140 -18.01 17.33 -2.82
C PHE A 140 -18.42 17.51 -4.28
N ASN A 141 -17.61 18.28 -5.01
CA ASN A 141 -17.76 18.53 -6.43
C ASN A 141 -17.42 17.27 -7.24
N ILE A 142 -18.03 17.10 -8.43
CA ILE A 142 -17.83 15.92 -9.30
C ILE A 142 -16.34 15.71 -9.62
N LYS A 143 -15.57 16.80 -9.71
CA LYS A 143 -14.12 16.79 -9.94
C LYS A 143 -13.34 16.17 -8.78
N GLU A 144 -13.76 16.40 -7.54
CA GLU A 144 -13.11 15.84 -6.34
C GLU A 144 -13.46 14.36 -6.17
N ARG A 145 -14.68 13.96 -6.52
CA ARG A 145 -15.11 12.55 -6.52
C ARG A 145 -14.31 11.71 -7.51
N ILE A 146 -14.10 12.25 -8.72
CA ILE A 146 -13.25 11.63 -9.74
C ILE A 146 -11.79 11.61 -9.27
N PHE A 147 -11.31 12.68 -8.63
CA PHE A 147 -9.96 12.71 -8.06
C PHE A 147 -9.76 11.63 -6.99
N VAL A 148 -10.69 11.45 -6.05
CA VAL A 148 -10.61 10.39 -5.03
C VAL A 148 -10.65 9.00 -5.67
N ALA A 149 -11.54 8.78 -6.64
CA ALA A 149 -11.62 7.50 -7.35
C ALA A 149 -10.31 7.15 -8.08
N ILE A 150 -9.65 8.17 -8.65
CA ILE A 150 -8.38 8.01 -9.38
C ILE A 150 -7.17 7.93 -8.44
N ALA A 151 -7.15 8.66 -7.33
CA ALA A 151 -6.10 8.59 -6.32
C ALA A 151 -6.00 7.20 -5.66
N LEU A 152 -7.05 6.38 -5.77
CA LEU A 152 -7.08 4.98 -5.30
C LEU A 152 -6.63 3.96 -6.36
N ILE A 153 -6.30 4.40 -7.58
CA ILE A 153 -5.75 3.55 -8.66
C ILE A 153 -4.38 2.92 -8.30
N PRO A 154 -3.47 3.55 -7.53
CA PRO A 154 -2.19 2.96 -7.13
C PRO A 154 -2.28 1.69 -6.28
N LYS A 155 -3.47 1.21 -5.90
CA LYS A 155 -3.67 -0.05 -5.16
C LYS A 155 -3.44 -1.32 -6.01
N ALA A 156 -3.03 -1.18 -7.27
CA ALA A 156 -2.76 -2.26 -8.22
C ALA A 156 -1.53 -3.11 -7.85
N THR A 157 -0.58 -2.58 -7.07
CA THR A 157 0.63 -3.34 -6.66
C THR A 157 0.27 -4.60 -5.87
N VAL A 158 -0.76 -4.52 -5.02
CA VAL A 158 -1.24 -5.68 -4.26
C VAL A 158 -1.78 -6.77 -5.19
N GLN A 159 -2.40 -6.40 -6.31
CA GLN A 159 -2.94 -7.37 -7.28
C GLN A 159 -1.82 -8.12 -8.00
N ILE A 160 -0.72 -7.45 -8.35
CA ILE A 160 0.45 -8.09 -8.96
C ILE A 160 1.14 -9.03 -7.98
N THR A 161 1.35 -8.59 -6.75
CA THR A 161 1.96 -9.44 -5.72
C THR A 161 1.11 -10.68 -5.48
N ILE A 162 -0.22 -10.54 -5.39
CA ILE A 162 -1.11 -11.69 -5.24
C ILE A 162 -1.07 -12.58 -6.48
N GLY A 163 -1.07 -12.02 -7.70
CA GLY A 163 -0.97 -12.78 -8.94
C GLY A 163 0.33 -13.59 -9.04
N ALA A 164 1.46 -12.99 -8.68
CA ALA A 164 2.75 -13.68 -8.62
C ALA A 164 2.77 -14.78 -7.54
N MET A 165 2.22 -14.50 -6.35
CA MET A 165 2.11 -15.49 -5.28
C MET A 165 1.19 -16.66 -5.64
N ALA A 166 0.10 -16.41 -6.36
CA ALA A 166 -0.80 -17.46 -6.82
C ALA A 166 -0.10 -18.40 -7.82
N LEU A 167 0.68 -17.84 -8.76
CA LEU A 167 1.50 -18.63 -9.69
C LEU A 167 2.56 -19.45 -8.95
N GLU A 168 3.31 -18.83 -8.03
CA GLU A 168 4.31 -19.54 -7.23
C GLU A 168 3.68 -20.68 -6.42
N HIS A 169 2.47 -20.47 -5.89
CA HIS A 169 1.73 -21.49 -5.16
C HIS A 169 1.28 -22.63 -6.06
N ALA A 170 0.73 -22.34 -7.25
CA ALA A 170 0.31 -23.34 -8.23
C ALA A 170 1.49 -24.23 -8.69
N ILE A 171 2.65 -23.63 -8.93
CA ILE A 171 3.87 -24.37 -9.28
C ILE A 171 4.33 -25.26 -8.11
N ARG A 172 4.30 -24.75 -6.88
CA ARG A 172 4.72 -25.50 -5.67
C ARG A 172 3.86 -26.74 -5.39
N ILE A 173 2.56 -26.67 -5.66
CA ILE A 173 1.64 -27.80 -5.42
C ILE A 173 1.63 -28.81 -6.59
N GLY A 174 2.37 -28.54 -7.67
CA GLY A 174 2.36 -29.38 -8.86
C GLY A 174 1.00 -29.40 -9.56
N ALA A 175 0.34 -28.24 -9.57
CA ALA A 175 -0.96 -28.01 -10.21
C ALA A 175 -0.93 -28.38 -11.70
N ASP A 176 -2.11 -28.65 -12.27
CA ASP A 176 -2.23 -29.05 -13.68
C ASP A 176 -1.64 -27.98 -14.62
N GLU A 177 -1.18 -28.38 -15.81
CA GLU A 177 -0.55 -27.47 -16.78
C GLU A 177 -1.49 -26.32 -17.17
N GLN A 178 -2.81 -26.55 -17.12
CA GLN A 178 -3.84 -25.54 -17.33
C GLN A 178 -3.90 -24.48 -16.20
N GLU A 179 -3.70 -24.87 -14.95
CA GLU A 179 -3.75 -23.96 -13.80
C GLU A 179 -2.52 -23.02 -13.78
N ILE A 180 -1.37 -23.54 -14.20
CA ILE A 180 -0.14 -22.76 -14.37
C ILE A 180 -0.32 -21.75 -15.52
N ALA A 181 -0.91 -22.17 -16.64
CA ALA A 181 -1.21 -21.27 -17.76
C ALA A 181 -2.19 -20.15 -17.36
N LEU A 182 -3.24 -20.48 -16.59
CA LEU A 182 -4.21 -19.50 -16.09
C LEU A 182 -3.54 -18.51 -15.11
N ALA A 183 -2.69 -18.99 -14.21
CA ALA A 183 -1.94 -18.15 -13.29
C ALA A 183 -0.97 -17.20 -14.02
N ASN A 184 -0.32 -17.67 -15.09
CA ASN A 184 0.50 -16.83 -15.97
C ASN A 184 -0.33 -15.75 -16.68
N GLN A 185 -1.54 -16.08 -17.15
CA GLN A 185 -2.45 -15.10 -17.74
C GLN A 185 -2.87 -14.03 -16.73
N ILE A 186 -3.26 -14.42 -15.51
CA ILE A 186 -3.65 -13.49 -14.44
C ILE A 186 -2.49 -12.57 -14.07
N ARG A 187 -1.27 -13.10 -13.96
CA ARG A 187 -0.06 -12.31 -13.71
C ARG A 187 0.17 -11.29 -14.82
N THR A 188 0.05 -11.70 -16.08
CA THR A 188 0.24 -10.84 -17.25
C THR A 188 -0.81 -9.71 -17.32
N ILE A 189 -2.08 -10.04 -17.07
CA ILE A 189 -3.17 -9.05 -17.01
C ILE A 189 -2.91 -8.01 -15.90
N SER A 190 -2.44 -8.47 -14.74
CA SER A 190 -2.11 -7.58 -13.61
C SER A 190 -1.00 -6.60 -13.98
N TRP A 191 0.00 -7.06 -14.73
CA TRP A 191 1.10 -6.24 -15.26
C TRP A 191 0.65 -5.18 -16.26
N VAL A 192 -0.17 -5.56 -17.24
CA VAL A 192 -0.74 -4.60 -18.19
C VAL A 192 -1.55 -3.55 -17.44
N THR A 193 -2.35 -3.98 -16.47
CA THR A 193 -3.21 -3.09 -15.68
C THR A 193 -2.38 -2.09 -14.88
N ILE A 194 -1.28 -2.50 -14.21
CA ILE A 194 -0.45 -1.55 -13.44
C ILE A 194 0.26 -0.55 -14.34
N LEU A 195 0.74 -0.97 -15.51
CA LEU A 195 1.50 -0.10 -16.39
C LEU A 195 0.62 1.05 -16.88
N PHE A 196 -0.60 0.73 -17.33
CA PHE A 196 -1.58 1.75 -17.70
C PHE A 196 -2.04 2.56 -16.48
N ALA A 197 -2.33 1.91 -15.35
CA ALA A 197 -2.77 2.56 -14.12
C ALA A 197 -1.74 3.56 -13.57
N ALA A 198 -0.44 3.23 -13.61
CA ALA A 198 0.64 4.08 -13.15
C ALA A 198 0.79 5.33 -14.02
N ASN A 199 0.76 5.17 -15.36
CA ASN A 199 0.81 6.28 -16.29
C ASN A 199 -0.40 7.22 -16.15
N ILE A 200 -1.61 6.66 -16.13
CA ILE A 200 -2.85 7.43 -15.94
C ILE A 200 -2.86 8.11 -14.57
N GLY A 201 -2.46 7.38 -13.52
CA GLY A 201 -2.38 7.89 -12.15
C GLY A 201 -1.41 9.07 -12.01
N ALA A 202 -0.24 9.00 -12.65
CA ALA A 202 0.73 10.10 -12.66
C ALA A 202 0.19 11.36 -13.36
N ILE A 203 -0.44 11.21 -14.54
CA ILE A 203 -1.05 12.32 -15.28
C ILE A 203 -2.15 12.99 -14.45
N VAL A 204 -3.03 12.21 -13.83
CA VAL A 204 -4.14 12.76 -13.06
C VAL A 204 -3.65 13.42 -11.77
N THR A 205 -2.64 12.85 -11.12
CA THR A 205 -2.06 13.43 -9.89
C THR A 205 -1.41 14.78 -10.19
N THR A 206 -0.65 14.92 -11.27
CA THR A 206 -0.01 16.19 -11.63
C THR A 206 -1.04 17.28 -11.99
N LEU A 207 -2.09 16.92 -12.74
CA LEU A 207 -3.18 17.85 -13.08
C LEU A 207 -3.99 18.29 -11.85
N SER A 208 -4.26 17.36 -10.93
CA SER A 208 -5.08 17.63 -9.76
C SER A 208 -4.30 18.36 -8.66
N ALA A 209 -3.03 18.01 -8.47
CA ALA A 209 -2.13 18.73 -7.58
C ALA A 209 -2.03 20.20 -7.99
N SER A 210 -1.90 20.49 -9.28
CA SER A 210 -1.87 21.88 -9.79
C SER A 210 -3.17 22.63 -9.51
N LYS A 211 -4.33 21.97 -9.60
CA LYS A 211 -5.64 22.59 -9.31
C LYS A 211 -5.92 22.81 -7.82
N LEU A 212 -5.49 21.90 -6.95
CA LEU A 212 -5.69 21.99 -5.49
C LEU A 212 -4.67 22.91 -4.80
N LEU A 213 -3.40 22.91 -5.26
CA LEU A 213 -2.37 23.81 -4.73
C LEU A 213 -2.63 25.28 -5.06
N GLN A 214 -3.24 25.59 -6.21
CA GLN A 214 -3.62 26.97 -6.55
C GLN A 214 -4.72 27.53 -5.63
N SER A 215 -5.55 26.68 -5.00
CA SER A 215 -6.55 27.14 -4.02
C SER A 215 -5.99 27.28 -2.60
N SER A 216 -4.74 26.88 -2.36
CA SER A 216 -4.11 26.88 -1.02
C SER A 216 -3.07 27.99 -0.84
N CYS A 217 -2.92 28.91 -1.80
CA CYS A 217 -2.10 30.11 -1.63
C CYS A 217 -2.99 31.25 -1.11
N PRO A 218 -3.00 31.56 0.20
CA PRO A 218 -3.53 32.85 0.64
C PRO A 218 -2.66 33.96 0.01
N PRO A 219 -3.24 35.07 -0.46
CA PRO A 219 -2.47 36.17 -0.97
C PRO A 219 -1.53 36.64 0.14
N SER A 220 -0.23 36.63 -0.17
CA SER A 220 0.78 37.36 0.57
C SER A 220 0.27 38.79 0.80
N HIS A 221 -0.13 39.07 2.04
CA HIS A 221 -0.39 40.44 2.47
C HIS A 221 0.90 41.23 2.28
N LEU A 222 0.82 42.17 1.34
CA LEU A 222 1.70 43.29 1.14
C LEU A 222 2.02 44.02 2.45
N ASN A 223 3.31 44.38 2.59
CA ASN A 223 3.87 45.66 3.05
C ASN A 223 3.53 46.23 4.44
N ASN A 224 4.62 46.60 5.14
CA ASN A 224 4.79 47.73 6.06
C ASN A 224 3.94 47.81 7.33
N VAL A 225 4.56 47.58 8.50
CA VAL A 225 5.13 48.64 9.37
C VAL A 225 6.36 48.07 10.07
#